data_AF-A0A379FVZ5-F1
#
_entry.id   AF-A0A379FVZ5-F1
#
_cell.length_a   1.000
_cell.length_b   1.000
_cell.length_c   1.000
_cell.angle_alpha   90.00
_cell.angle_beta   90.00
_cell.angle_gamma   90.00
#
_symmetry.space_group_name_H-M   'P 1'
#
loop_
_entity.id
_entity.type
_entity.pdbx_description
1 polymer ?
#
loop_
_entity_poly.entity_id
_entity_poly.type
_entity_poly.pdbx_seq_one_letter_code
_entity_poly.pdbx_strand_id
1 'polypeptide(L)'
;MPTTLPPQERTKWFGRLGAAFGVGLIAGPAIGGFAGQFSPHLPFVIAAILNACSFVVIWLIFKNKNAIQNDQNETVELSVPFIQLIKPVILLLFVFFMAQLIGQIPATTWVLFTENRFQWNSVQVGYLWRA
;
A
#
# COMPACT_ATOMS: atom_id res chain seq x y z
N MET A 1 -4.98 -2.77 23.84
CA MET A 1 -4.80 -1.61 22.91
C MET A 1 -4.33 -0.40 23.73
N PRO A 2 -3.41 0.51 23.33
CA PRO A 2 -2.93 1.52 24.27
C PRO A 2 -4.06 2.51 24.61
N THR A 3 -4.57 2.43 25.83
CA THR A 3 -5.66 3.22 26.41
C THR A 3 -5.22 4.62 26.86
N THR A 4 -3.99 5.04 26.51
CA THR A 4 -3.35 6.25 27.02
C THR A 4 -3.69 7.53 26.25
N LEU A 5 -4.53 7.46 25.20
CA LEU A 5 -4.95 8.63 24.42
C LEU A 5 -6.46 8.85 24.52
N PRO A 6 -6.95 10.06 24.86
CA PRO A 6 -8.37 10.36 24.86
C PRO A 6 -8.98 10.11 23.46
N PRO A 7 -10.24 9.64 23.36
CA PRO A 7 -10.85 9.20 22.09
C PRO A 7 -10.75 10.22 20.94
N GLN A 8 -10.78 11.52 21.28
CA GLN A 8 -10.69 12.63 20.34
C GLN A 8 -9.31 12.78 19.70
N GLU A 9 -8.24 12.43 20.41
CA GLU A 9 -6.88 12.48 19.83
C GLU A 9 -6.59 11.29 18.92
N ARG A 10 -7.20 10.12 19.17
CA ARG A 10 -7.01 8.91 18.34
C ARG A 10 -7.36 9.18 16.88
N THR A 11 -8.52 9.80 16.61
CA THR A 11 -8.94 10.15 15.25
C THR A 11 -7.97 11.09 14.55
N LYS A 12 -7.40 12.06 15.28
CA LYS A 12 -6.40 12.99 14.75
C LYS A 12 -5.08 12.28 14.42
N TRP A 13 -4.65 11.34 15.26
CA TRP A 13 -3.47 10.51 14.99
C TRP A 13 -3.68 9.59 13.78
N PHE A 14 -4.85 8.96 13.65
CA PHE A 14 -5.20 8.17 12.46
C PHE A 14 -5.25 9.03 11.19
N GLY A 15 -5.77 10.25 11.27
CA GLY A 15 -5.75 11.21 10.16
C GLY A 15 -4.32 11.60 9.74
N ARG A 16 -3.43 11.85 10.71
CA ARG A 16 -2.01 12.14 10.45
C ARG A 16 -1.28 10.95 9.84
N LEU A 17 -1.56 9.73 10.32
CA LEU A 17 -1.01 8.51 9.76
C LEU A 17 -1.45 8.33 8.31
N GLY A 18 -2.74 8.49 8.03
CA GLY A 18 -3.28 8.44 6.66
C GLY A 18 -2.67 9.50 5.74
N ALA A 19 -2.49 10.73 6.22
CA ALA A 19 -1.81 11.78 5.47
C ALA A 19 -0.35 11.43 5.14
N ALA A 20 0.39 10.86 6.10
CA ALA A 20 1.76 10.41 5.87
C ALA A 20 1.83 9.28 4.83
N PHE A 21 0.88 8.33 4.86
CA PHE A 21 0.76 7.30 3.82
C PHE A 21 0.49 7.89 2.44
N GLY A 22 -0.45 8.85 2.33
CA GLY A 22 -0.75 9.52 1.07
C GLY A 22 0.47 10.27 0.51
N VAL A 23 1.20 10.99 1.36
CA VAL A 23 2.45 11.65 0.97
C VAL A 23 3.49 10.63 0.49
N GLY A 24 3.62 9.50 1.18
CA GLY A 24 4.52 8.41 0.78
C GLY A 24 4.17 7.81 -0.59
N LEU A 25 2.88 7.65 -0.91
CA LEU A 25 2.42 7.13 -2.20
C LEU A 25 2.71 8.09 -3.37
N ILE A 26 2.77 9.40 -3.13
CA ILE A 26 3.11 10.40 -4.15
C ILE A 26 4.63 10.53 -4.26
N ALA A 27 5.32 10.67 -3.12
CA ALA A 27 6.76 10.89 -3.07
C ALA A 27 7.56 9.65 -3.50
N GLY A 28 7.08 8.45 -3.18
CA GLY A 28 7.76 7.19 -3.49
C GLY A 28 8.03 7.00 -4.99
N PRO A 29 7.01 7.03 -5.87
CA PRO A 29 7.20 6.94 -7.31
C PRO A 29 7.97 8.11 -7.91
N ALA A 30 7.83 9.32 -7.37
CA ALA A 30 8.57 10.49 -7.84
C ALA A 30 10.08 10.33 -7.60
N ILE A 31 10.46 9.95 -6.38
CA ILE A 31 11.86 9.73 -5.99
C ILE A 31 12.41 8.48 -6.68
N GLY A 32 11.66 7.38 -6.71
CA GLY A 32 12.05 6.14 -7.35
C GLY A 32 12.17 6.26 -8.87
N GLY A 33 11.29 7.03 -9.52
CA GLY A 33 11.34 7.29 -10.96
C GLY A 33 12.54 8.12 -11.36
N PHE A 34 12.85 9.18 -10.60
CA PHE A 34 14.05 10.00 -10.84
C PHE A 34 15.34 9.19 -10.62
N ALA A 35 15.41 8.43 -9.53
CA ALA A 35 16.56 7.59 -9.22
C ALA A 35 16.75 6.43 -10.20
N GLY A 36 15.65 5.86 -10.71
CA GLY A 36 15.65 4.78 -11.70
C GLY A 36 16.19 5.18 -13.07
N GLN A 37 16.21 6.48 -13.40
CA GLN A 37 16.82 6.99 -14.64
C GLN A 37 18.35 6.89 -14.62
N PHE A 38 18.98 6.95 -13.45
CA PHE A 38 20.44 6.88 -13.30
C PHE A 38 20.95 5.45 -13.15
N SER A 39 20.21 4.60 -12.43
CA SER A 39 20.52 3.17 -12.30
C SER A 39 19.30 2.39 -11.81
N PRO A 40 19.03 1.17 -12.33
CA PRO A 40 17.94 0.32 -11.86
C PRO A 40 18.01 -0.04 -10.37
N HIS A 41 19.20 0.02 -9.76
CA HIS A 41 19.42 -0.36 -8.37
C HIS A 41 19.26 0.81 -7.37
N LEU A 42 19.37 2.06 -7.84
CA LEU A 42 19.31 3.25 -6.98
C LEU A 42 18.00 3.41 -6.19
N PRO A 43 16.81 3.10 -6.76
CA PRO A 43 15.55 3.17 -6.01
C PRO A 43 15.56 2.28 -4.76
N PHE A 44 16.18 1.09 -4.85
CA PHE A 44 16.28 0.16 -3.72
C PHE A 44 17.24 0.66 -2.64
N VAL A 45 18.35 1.28 -3.04
CA VAL A 45 19.32 1.89 -2.10
C VAL A 45 18.67 3.05 -1.36
N ILE A 46 17.93 3.92 -2.06
CA ILE A 46 17.21 5.03 -1.44
C ILE A 46 16.15 4.51 -0.46
N ALA A 47 15.39 3.48 -0.85
CA ALA A 47 14.41 2.85 0.03
C ALA A 47 15.08 2.24 1.28
N ALA A 48 16.23 1.59 1.13
CA ALA A 48 16.99 1.02 2.24
C ALA A 48 17.50 2.11 3.20
N ILE A 49 18.01 3.23 2.69
CA ILE A 49 18.44 4.38 3.51
C ILE A 49 17.24 4.99 4.25
N LEU A 50 16.10 5.18 3.58
CA LEU A 50 14.88 5.71 4.22
C LEU A 50 14.40 4.80 5.35
N ASN A 51 14.43 3.48 5.14
CA ASN A 51 14.08 2.51 6.18
C ASN A 51 15.08 2.53 7.34
N ALA A 52 16.38 2.59 7.05
CA ALA A 52 17.42 2.67 8.08
C ALA A 52 17.26 3.95 8.92
N CYS A 53 17.02 5.11 8.30
CA CYS A 53 16.71 6.35 9.00
C CYS A 53 15.44 6.22 9.86
N SER A 54 14.37 5.65 9.31
CA SER A 54 13.12 5.44 10.04
C SER A 54 13.33 4.54 11.26
N PHE A 55 14.11 3.47 11.09
CA PHE A 55 14.50 2.56 12.18
C PHE A 55 15.30 3.29 13.25
N VAL A 56 16.29 4.10 12.90
CA VAL A 56 17.09 4.88 13.86
C VAL A 56 16.21 5.86 14.63
N VAL A 57 15.30 6.57 13.95
CA VAL A 57 14.37 7.51 14.59
C VAL A 57 13.46 6.79 15.58
N ILE A 58 12.86 5.67 15.17
CA ILE A 58 12.03 4.86 16.06
C ILE A 58 12.85 4.33 17.23
N TRP A 59 14.05 3.81 16.98
CA TRP A 59 14.94 3.26 18.00
C TRP A 59 15.34 4.32 19.03
N LEU A 60 15.66 5.55 18.62
CA LEU A 60 15.97 6.65 19.53
C LEU A 60 14.76 7.10 20.35
N ILE A 61 13.58 7.20 19.72
CA ILE A 61 12.33 7.57 20.41
C ILE A 61 11.94 6.48 21.43
N PHE A 62 12.08 5.21 21.06
CA PHE A 62 11.69 4.06 21.89
C PHE A 62 12.70 3.77 23.01
N LYS A 63 14.00 3.96 22.75
CA LYS A 63 15.06 3.87 23.78
C LYS A 63 14.85 4.87 24.92
N ASN A 64 14.25 6.04 24.63
CA ASN A 64 13.90 7.03 25.64
C ASN A 64 12.58 6.72 26.38
N LYS A 65 11.90 5.60 26.04
CA LYS A 65 10.66 5.14 26.66
C LYS A 65 10.85 3.73 27.24
N ASN A 66 11.78 3.57 28.18
CA ASN A 66 11.91 2.35 29.03
C ASN A 66 10.74 2.19 30.04
N ALA A 67 9.53 2.62 29.69
CA ALA A 67 8.37 2.61 30.58
C ALA A 67 7.05 2.52 29.80
N ILE A 68 6.98 1.65 28.79
CA ILE A 68 5.68 1.08 28.44
C ILE A 68 5.68 -0.28 29.10
N GLN A 69 5.12 -0.29 30.30
CA GLN A 69 4.78 -1.49 31.05
C GLN A 69 4.18 -2.51 30.10
N ASN A 70 4.59 -3.74 30.32
CA ASN A 70 4.01 -4.97 29.80
C ASN A 70 2.52 -5.03 30.20
N ASP A 71 1.69 -4.19 29.59
CA ASP A 71 0.26 -4.19 29.78
C ASP A 71 -0.28 -5.24 28.82
N GLN A 72 -0.22 -6.46 29.37
CA GLN A 72 -1.07 -7.61 29.16
C GLN A 72 -1.54 -7.83 27.72
N ASN A 73 -1.26 -9.04 27.23
CA ASN A 73 -1.98 -9.69 26.15
C ASN A 73 -3.50 -9.57 26.35
N GLU A 74 -4.10 -8.43 26.00
CA GLU A 74 -5.49 -8.39 25.55
C GLU A 74 -5.47 -9.06 24.19
N THR A 75 -5.57 -10.38 24.20
CA THR A 75 -6.08 -11.11 23.06
C THR A 75 -7.44 -10.49 22.76
N VAL A 76 -7.48 -9.64 21.74
CA VAL A 76 -8.74 -9.18 21.17
C VAL A 76 -9.38 -10.44 20.58
N GLU A 77 -10.17 -11.14 21.41
CA GLU A 77 -11.08 -12.15 20.92
C GLU A 77 -12.08 -11.41 20.04
N LEU A 78 -11.80 -11.42 18.73
CA LEU A 78 -12.78 -11.15 17.70
C LEU A 78 -13.83 -12.27 17.81
N SER A 79 -14.73 -12.14 18.80
CA SER A 79 -15.75 -13.14 19.13
C SER A 79 -16.85 -13.22 18.08
N VAL A 80 -16.73 -12.46 16.99
CA VAL A 80 -17.58 -12.58 15.81
C VAL A 80 -16.92 -13.58 14.85
N PRO A 81 -17.53 -14.75 14.59
CA PRO A 81 -17.00 -15.67 13.60
C PRO A 81 -16.97 -14.96 12.25
N PHE A 82 -15.78 -14.93 11.61
CA PHE A 82 -15.53 -14.29 10.31
C PHE A 82 -16.60 -14.63 9.24
N ILE A 83 -17.13 -15.85 9.30
CA ILE A 83 -18.22 -16.35 8.47
C ILE A 83 -19.53 -15.53 8.64
N GLN A 84 -19.88 -15.06 9.84
CA GLN A 84 -21.07 -14.22 10.05
C GLN A 84 -20.92 -12.82 9.44
N LEU A 85 -19.71 -12.24 9.47
CA LEU A 85 -19.44 -10.95 8.83
C LEU A 85 -19.49 -11.06 7.29
N ILE A 86 -19.03 -12.17 6.75
CA ILE A 86 -18.93 -12.37 5.30
C ILE A 86 -20.24 -12.83 4.68
N LYS A 87 -21.10 -13.56 5.41
CA LYS A 87 -22.37 -14.09 4.89
C LYS A 87 -23.23 -13.07 4.12
N PRO A 88 -23.43 -11.81 4.60
CA PRO A 88 -24.20 -10.82 3.87
C PRO A 88 -23.44 -10.13 2.72
N VAL A 89 -22.10 -10.17 2.72
CA VAL A 89 -21.25 -9.45 1.75
C VAL A 89 -20.58 -10.39 0.73
N ILE A 90 -20.68 -11.71 0.90
CA ILE A 90 -20.00 -12.70 0.04
C ILE A 90 -20.40 -12.59 -1.42
N LEU A 91 -21.68 -12.34 -1.70
CA LEU A 91 -22.17 -12.14 -3.07
C LEU A 91 -21.56 -10.87 -3.69
N LEU A 92 -21.52 -9.78 -2.91
CA LEU A 92 -20.93 -8.51 -3.35
C LEU A 92 -19.43 -8.64 -3.58
N LEU A 93 -18.71 -9.31 -2.67
CA LEU A 93 -17.29 -9.62 -2.80
C LEU A 93 -17.02 -10.50 -4.02
N PHE A 94 -17.88 -11.49 -4.28
CA PHE A 94 -17.75 -12.37 -5.44
C PHE A 94 -17.95 -11.59 -6.74
N VAL A 95 -18.99 -10.75 -6.84
CA VAL A 95 -19.22 -9.89 -8.02
C VAL A 95 -18.06 -8.91 -8.20
N PHE A 96 -17.59 -8.28 -7.12
CA PHE A 96 -16.44 -7.37 -7.17
C PHE A 96 -15.17 -8.09 -7.62
N PHE A 97 -14.93 -9.30 -7.11
CA PHE A 97 -13.79 -10.12 -7.50
C PHE A 97 -13.85 -10.55 -8.97
N MET A 98 -15.03 -10.96 -9.47
CA MET A 98 -15.23 -11.26 -10.89
C MET A 98 -15.03 -10.03 -11.77
N ALA A 99 -15.57 -8.87 -11.35
CA ALA A 99 -15.38 -7.61 -12.06
C ALA A 99 -13.90 -7.19 -12.10
N GLN A 100 -13.18 -7.36 -10.98
CA GLN A 100 -11.73 -7.13 -10.93
C GLN A 100 -10.97 -8.08 -11.85
N LEU A 101 -11.28 -9.38 -11.84
CA LEU A 101 -10.66 -10.36 -12.74
C LEU A 101 -10.88 -10.02 -14.22
N ILE A 102 -12.11 -9.69 -14.62
CA ILE A 102 -12.42 -9.27 -15.99
C ILE A 102 -11.67 -7.97 -16.32
N GLY A 103 -11.58 -7.04 -15.38
CA GLY A 103 -10.85 -5.78 -15.53
C GLY A 103 -9.33 -5.94 -15.71
N GLN A 104 -8.74 -7.08 -15.35
CA GLN A 104 -7.31 -7.36 -15.60
C GLN A 104 -7.04 -7.88 -17.03
N ILE A 105 -8.06 -8.38 -17.74
CA ILE A 105 -7.92 -8.95 -19.10
C ILE A 105 -7.41 -7.92 -20.13
N PRO A 106 -7.90 -6.66 -20.14
CA PRO A 106 -7.37 -5.64 -21.04
C PRO A 106 -5.87 -5.40 -20.86
N ALA A 107 -5.36 -5.42 -19.63
CA ALA A 107 -3.95 -5.15 -19.35
C ALA A 107 -3.01 -6.19 -19.99
N THR A 108 -3.44 -7.44 -20.09
CA THR A 108 -2.63 -8.54 -20.66
C THR A 108 -2.90 -8.79 -22.14
N THR A 109 -4.14 -8.58 -22.59
CA THR A 109 -4.56 -8.93 -23.96
C THR A 109 -4.35 -7.77 -24.93
N TRP A 110 -4.39 -6.52 -24.47
CA TRP A 110 -4.30 -5.35 -25.34
C TRP A 110 -2.99 -5.29 -26.15
N VAL A 111 -1.86 -5.65 -25.52
CA VAL A 111 -0.55 -5.68 -26.19
C VAL A 111 -0.50 -6.75 -27.27
N LEU A 112 -0.98 -7.96 -26.99
CA LEU A 112 -1.00 -9.07 -27.95
C LEU A 112 -2.01 -8.83 -29.09
N PHE A 113 -3.15 -8.20 -28.80
CA PHE A 113 -4.18 -7.88 -29.79
C PHE A 113 -3.72 -6.80 -30.78
N THR A 114 -3.06 -5.75 -30.28
CA THR A 114 -2.55 -4.66 -31.11
C THR A 114 -1.33 -5.07 -31.95
N GLU A 115 -0.47 -5.93 -31.43
CA GLU A 115 0.65 -6.52 -32.18
C GLU A 115 0.15 -7.39 -33.35
N ASN A 116 -0.83 -8.26 -33.09
CA ASN A 116 -1.31 -9.21 -34.10
C ASN A 116 -2.21 -8.56 -35.17
N ARG A 117 -3.02 -7.54 -34.79
CA ARG A 117 -3.95 -6.89 -35.72
C ARG A 117 -3.35 -5.71 -36.50
N PHE A 118 -2.38 -5.01 -35.93
CA PHE A 118 -1.83 -3.76 -36.49
C PHE A 118 -0.31 -3.80 -36.77
N GLN A 119 0.40 -4.88 -36.44
CA GLN A 119 1.88 -4.99 -36.57
C GLN A 119 2.60 -3.81 -35.87
N TRP A 120 1.98 -3.25 -34.84
CA TRP A 120 2.50 -2.10 -34.13
C TRP A 120 3.57 -2.53 -33.14
N ASN A 121 4.68 -1.80 -33.15
CA ASN A 121 5.79 -1.98 -32.21
C ASN A 121 5.33 -1.57 -30.79
N SER A 122 5.79 -2.26 -29.75
CA SER A 122 5.33 -2.12 -28.34
C SER A 122 5.31 -0.68 -27.82
N VAL A 123 6.12 0.21 -28.40
CA VAL A 123 6.16 1.65 -28.09
C VAL A 123 4.86 2.38 -28.48
N GLN A 124 4.25 2.05 -29.62
CA GLN A 124 3.03 2.74 -30.10
C GLN A 124 1.78 2.36 -29.30
N VAL A 125 1.72 1.10 -28.84
CA VAL A 125 0.64 0.58 -27.99
C VAL A 125 0.64 1.28 -26.62
N GLY A 126 1.82 1.55 -26.08
CA GLY A 126 1.98 2.24 -24.79
C GLY A 126 1.52 3.69 -24.81
N TYR A 127 1.62 4.40 -25.95
CA TYR A 127 1.12 5.77 -26.07
C TYR A 127 -0.41 5.83 -26.14
N LEU A 128 -1.06 4.88 -26.81
CA LEU A 128 -2.52 4.88 -26.96
C LEU A 128 -3.27 4.50 -25.67
N TRP A 129 -2.68 3.63 -24.84
CA TRP A 129 -3.26 3.25 -23.54
C TRP A 129 -3.20 4.39 -22.49
N ARG A 130 -2.35 5.40 -22.72
CA ARG A 130 -2.11 6.53 -21.80
C ARG A 130 -2.79 7.84 -22.24
N ALA A 131 -3.58 7.81 -23.31
CA ALA A 131 -4.43 8.90 -23.78
C ALA A 131 -5.91 8.57 -23.51
#